data_AF-A0A0L8LU61-F1
#
_entry.id   AF-A0A0L8LU61-F1
#
_cell.length_a   1.000
_cell.length_b   1.000
_cell.length_c   1.000
_cell.angle_alpha   90.00
_cell.angle_beta   90.00
_cell.angle_gamma   90.00
#
_symmetry.space_group_name_H-M   'P 1'
#
loop_
_entity.id
_entity.type
_entity.pdbx_description
1 polymer ?
#
loop_
_entity_poly.entity_id
_entity_poly.type
_entity_poly.pdbx_seq_one_letter_code
_entity_poly.pdbx_strand_id
1 'polypeptide(L)'
;MLTAVAVPVAVAALTLAGCGQTRAGAKAASAPSSASPTSTSSATPRHISAELREVEDSTCGTTTPRPSAARTSASPSPRVGEDRPPNYGDNNAYRRTLPLKGLAVCRGEAHVRRLTEQLRGVPVDRAEVDAALSRLGYGDQVERVGSDGDGVRFVIGLDGVCVTGTLGPSHDDTVEAHGPYMEGGCVEPAYGH
;
A
#
# COMPACT_ATOMS: atom_id res chain seq x y z
N MET A 1 65.47 12.88 6.62
CA MET A 1 65.67 13.26 8.03
C MET A 1 64.30 13.37 8.69
N LEU A 2 64.00 12.44 9.59
CA LEU A 2 62.79 12.43 10.44
C LEU A 2 62.88 13.56 11.48
N THR A 3 61.79 14.29 11.72
CA THR A 3 61.58 15.07 12.95
C THR A 3 60.16 14.88 13.45
N ALA A 4 60.05 14.94 14.78
CA ALA A 4 59.11 14.22 15.62
C ALA A 4 57.82 14.99 15.97
N VAL A 5 56.88 14.21 16.51
CA VAL A 5 55.51 14.46 16.98
C VAL A 5 55.43 15.43 18.18
N ALA A 6 54.32 16.18 18.29
CA ALA A 6 53.72 16.50 19.60
C ALA A 6 52.20 16.77 19.46
N VAL A 7 51.39 15.91 20.09
CA VAL A 7 49.93 16.03 20.28
C VAL A 7 49.67 16.63 21.67
N PRO A 8 48.82 17.64 21.83
CA PRO A 8 48.25 17.97 23.12
C PRO A 8 46.90 17.27 23.32
N VAL A 9 46.87 16.38 24.32
CA VAL A 9 45.67 15.86 24.99
C VAL A 9 45.14 16.95 25.93
N ALA A 10 43.84 17.24 25.90
CA ALA A 10 43.18 18.03 26.95
C ALA A 10 41.89 17.34 27.41
N VAL A 11 41.78 17.27 28.73
CA VAL A 11 40.94 16.39 29.54
C VAL A 11 39.52 16.95 29.73
N ALA A 12 38.62 16.01 29.97
CA ALA A 12 37.19 16.10 30.21
C ALA A 12 36.72 17.05 31.34
N ALA A 13 35.46 17.48 31.23
CA ALA A 13 34.61 17.81 32.36
C ALA A 13 33.21 17.21 32.14
N LEU A 14 32.93 16.07 32.79
CA LEU A 14 31.59 15.54 33.01
C LEU A 14 31.02 16.20 34.27
N THR A 15 29.81 16.75 34.18
CA THR A 15 29.01 17.12 35.35
C THR A 15 27.85 16.15 35.52
N LEU A 16 27.89 15.39 36.63
CA LEU A 16 26.82 14.57 37.19
C LEU A 16 25.68 15.44 37.76
N ALA A 17 24.42 14.97 37.64
CA ALA A 17 23.53 14.65 38.77
C ALA A 17 22.05 14.60 38.34
N GLY A 18 21.35 13.52 38.68
CA GLY A 18 19.91 13.37 38.52
C GLY A 18 19.40 11.99 38.94
N CYS A 19 19.28 11.77 40.26
CA CYS A 19 18.65 10.63 40.94
C CYS A 19 17.19 10.45 40.47
N GLY A 20 16.58 9.27 40.32
CA GLY A 20 16.67 8.06 41.14
C GLY A 20 15.36 7.92 41.93
N GLN A 21 14.44 7.05 41.48
CA GLN A 21 13.38 6.53 42.34
C GLN A 21 12.95 5.13 41.90
N THR A 22 13.51 4.12 42.56
CA THR A 22 12.99 2.75 42.57
C THR A 22 11.93 2.62 43.66
N ARG A 23 10.77 2.06 43.33
CA ARG A 23 9.85 1.49 44.32
C ARG A 23 9.87 -0.02 44.16
N ALA A 24 10.39 -0.71 45.18
CA ALA A 24 10.17 -2.14 45.36
C ALA A 24 9.15 -2.31 46.49
N GLY A 25 8.02 -2.93 46.18
CA GLY A 25 6.99 -3.36 47.14
C GLY A 25 6.28 -4.57 46.54
N ALA A 26 6.35 -5.70 47.24
CA ALA A 26 6.15 -7.03 46.71
C ALA A 26 4.67 -7.47 46.52
N LYS A 27 4.50 -8.41 45.58
CA LYS A 27 3.48 -9.47 45.47
C LYS A 27 2.00 -9.11 45.71
N ALA A 28 1.27 -8.96 44.60
CA ALA A 28 -0.07 -9.55 44.43
C ALA A 28 -0.31 -9.82 42.94
N ALA A 29 -0.92 -10.96 42.64
CA ALA A 29 -1.21 -11.47 41.32
C ALA A 29 -2.06 -10.49 40.49
N SER A 30 -1.67 -10.28 39.23
CA SER A 30 -2.53 -10.07 38.04
C SER A 30 -1.61 -9.63 36.91
N ALA A 31 -1.45 -10.46 35.89
CA ALA A 31 -0.73 -10.09 34.68
C ALA A 31 -1.48 -8.92 34.01
N PRO A 32 -0.86 -7.76 33.75
CA PRO A 32 -1.44 -6.82 32.82
C PRO A 32 -1.20 -7.40 31.42
N SER A 33 -2.29 -7.84 30.79
CA SER A 33 -2.32 -8.05 29.34
C SER A 33 -1.73 -6.80 28.69
N SER A 34 -0.58 -6.94 28.04
CA SER A 34 -0.10 -5.98 27.05
C SER A 34 -1.11 -5.96 25.92
N ALA A 35 -2.16 -5.16 26.09
CA ALA A 35 -2.97 -4.70 24.98
C ALA A 35 -2.05 -3.79 24.16
N SER A 36 -1.40 -4.37 23.17
CA SER A 36 -0.90 -3.59 22.03
C SER A 36 -2.04 -2.66 21.61
N PRO A 37 -1.80 -1.37 21.35
CA PRO A 37 -2.83 -0.55 20.75
C PRO A 37 -3.18 -1.23 19.43
N THR A 38 -4.36 -1.83 19.37
CA THR A 38 -4.99 -2.17 18.12
C THR A 38 -5.14 -0.82 17.44
N SER A 39 -4.25 -0.55 16.48
CA SER A 39 -4.47 0.51 15.52
C SER A 39 -5.70 0.09 14.73
N THR A 40 -6.88 0.34 15.31
CA THR A 40 -8.11 0.43 14.57
C THR A 40 -7.89 1.66 13.70
N SER A 41 -7.25 1.46 12.55
CA SER A 41 -7.32 2.39 11.44
C SER A 41 -8.78 2.44 11.07
N SER A 42 -9.55 3.25 11.78
CA SER A 42 -10.80 3.77 11.30
C SER A 42 -10.45 4.40 9.96
N ALA A 43 -10.80 3.70 8.88
CA ALA A 43 -10.58 4.15 7.53
C ALA A 43 -11.44 5.40 7.33
N THR A 44 -10.92 6.56 7.71
CA THR A 44 -11.42 7.82 7.17
C THR A 44 -11.37 7.66 5.66
N PRO A 45 -12.51 7.84 4.95
CA PRO A 45 -12.52 7.77 3.50
C PRO A 45 -11.47 8.76 2.98
N ARG A 46 -10.40 8.25 2.37
CA ARG A 46 -9.44 9.14 1.73
C ARG A 46 -10.15 9.71 0.52
N HIS A 47 -10.33 11.03 0.53
CA HIS A 47 -10.91 11.72 -0.60
C HIS A 47 -9.86 11.76 -1.72
N ILE A 48 -10.27 11.28 -2.89
CA ILE A 48 -9.53 11.46 -4.13
C ILE A 48 -9.31 12.96 -4.38
N SER A 49 -8.14 13.33 -4.91
CA SER A 49 -7.84 14.72 -5.24
C SER A 49 -8.80 15.25 -6.32
N ALA A 50 -9.04 16.57 -6.31
CA ALA A 50 -9.94 17.21 -7.29
C ALA A 50 -9.46 16.99 -8.73
N GLU A 51 -8.15 16.99 -8.96
CA GLU A 51 -7.57 16.74 -10.29
C GLU A 51 -7.87 15.31 -10.77
N LEU A 52 -7.68 14.31 -9.90
CA LEU A 52 -7.99 12.93 -10.26
C LEU A 52 -9.50 12.72 -10.42
N ARG A 53 -10.33 13.42 -9.65
CA ARG A 53 -11.78 13.43 -9.86
C ARG A 53 -12.18 13.99 -11.23
N GLU A 54 -11.50 15.03 -11.71
CA GLU A 54 -11.73 15.58 -13.05
C GLU A 54 -11.36 14.58 -14.16
N VAL A 55 -10.31 13.78 -13.95
CA VAL A 55 -9.96 12.66 -14.87
C VAL A 55 -11.07 11.62 -14.92
N GLU A 56 -11.62 11.24 -13.77
CA GLU A 56 -12.76 10.33 -13.68
C GLU A 56 -13.99 10.91 -14.40
N ASP A 57 -14.36 12.15 -14.08
CA ASP A 57 -15.58 12.79 -14.58
C ASP A 57 -15.50 13.05 -16.10
N SER A 58 -14.33 13.42 -16.62
CA SER A 58 -14.10 13.61 -18.06
C SER A 58 -14.15 12.30 -18.85
N THR A 59 -13.72 11.19 -18.25
CA THR A 59 -13.67 9.88 -18.93
C THR A 59 -14.98 9.11 -18.81
N CYS A 60 -15.57 9.12 -17.62
CA CYS A 60 -16.71 8.28 -17.25
C CYS A 60 -18.04 9.04 -17.24
N GLY A 61 -18.01 10.37 -17.32
CA GLY A 61 -19.17 11.24 -17.20
C GLY A 61 -19.66 11.37 -15.75
N THR A 62 -20.43 12.42 -15.47
CA THR A 62 -21.08 12.68 -14.18
C THR A 62 -22.50 12.13 -14.08
N THR A 63 -22.97 11.38 -15.09
CA THR A 63 -24.40 11.04 -15.21
C THR A 63 -24.81 9.82 -14.39
N THR A 64 -25.95 10.00 -13.71
CA THR A 64 -26.79 9.04 -12.98
C THR A 64 -26.71 7.62 -13.54
N PRO A 65 -26.69 6.56 -12.68
CA PRO A 65 -26.37 5.20 -13.14
C PRO A 65 -27.31 4.75 -14.26
N ARG A 66 -26.76 4.53 -15.46
CA ARG A 66 -27.41 3.69 -16.46
C ARG A 66 -27.45 2.27 -15.89
N PRO A 67 -28.58 1.54 -15.92
CA PRO A 67 -28.60 0.15 -15.48
C PRO A 67 -27.61 -0.63 -16.36
N SER A 68 -26.51 -1.07 -15.75
CA SER A 68 -25.54 -1.93 -16.43
C SER A 68 -26.17 -3.29 -16.60
N ALA A 69 -26.32 -3.73 -17.85
CA ALA A 69 -26.55 -5.13 -18.14
C ALA A 69 -25.45 -5.94 -17.45
N ALA A 70 -25.85 -6.92 -16.64
CA ALA A 70 -24.94 -7.83 -15.98
C ALA A 70 -24.08 -8.51 -17.04
N ARG A 71 -22.82 -8.08 -17.17
CA ARG A 71 -21.81 -8.91 -17.83
C ARG A 71 -21.45 -9.98 -16.81
N THR A 72 -21.77 -11.21 -17.17
CA THR A 72 -21.35 -12.43 -16.48
C THR A 72 -19.88 -12.31 -16.11
N SER A 73 -19.61 -12.25 -14.80
CA SER A 73 -18.27 -12.44 -14.26
C SER A 73 -17.73 -13.73 -14.86
N ALA A 74 -16.57 -13.67 -15.50
CA ALA A 74 -15.85 -14.89 -15.82
C ALA A 74 -15.65 -15.64 -14.49
N SER A 75 -16.29 -16.80 -14.40
CA SER A 75 -16.06 -17.71 -13.28
C SER A 75 -14.56 -17.97 -13.21
N PRO A 76 -13.92 -17.99 -12.03
CA PRO A 76 -12.53 -18.41 -11.95
C PRO A 76 -12.47 -19.82 -12.54
N SER A 77 -11.82 -19.95 -13.70
CA SER A 77 -11.48 -21.28 -14.22
C SER A 77 -10.72 -21.99 -13.10
N PRO A 78 -11.15 -23.18 -12.64
CA PRO A 78 -10.33 -23.95 -11.74
C PRO A 78 -9.02 -24.22 -12.48
N ARG A 79 -7.91 -23.71 -11.96
CA ARG A 79 -6.59 -24.14 -12.42
C ARG A 79 -6.55 -25.64 -12.17
N VAL A 80 -6.64 -26.42 -13.24
CA VAL A 80 -6.54 -27.87 -13.20
C VAL A 80 -5.12 -28.20 -12.75
N GLY A 81 -4.97 -28.73 -11.53
CA GLY A 81 -3.72 -29.36 -11.09
C GLY A 81 -2.91 -28.64 -10.02
N GLU A 82 -3.52 -27.95 -9.04
CA GLU A 82 -2.80 -27.66 -7.79
C GLU A 82 -3.31 -28.59 -6.68
N ASP A 83 -2.41 -29.43 -6.16
CA ASP A 83 -2.58 -30.20 -4.91
C ASP A 83 -2.62 -29.21 -3.73
N ARG A 84 -3.73 -28.49 -3.61
CA ARG A 84 -3.92 -27.51 -2.54
C ARG A 84 -4.44 -28.22 -1.29
N PRO A 85 -3.92 -27.85 -0.11
CA PRO A 85 -4.44 -28.37 1.15
C PRO A 85 -5.96 -28.15 1.29
N PRO A 86 -6.66 -29.00 2.05
CA PRO A 86 -8.06 -28.78 2.38
C PRO A 86 -8.30 -27.37 2.93
N ASN A 87 -9.45 -26.76 2.61
CA ASN A 87 -9.86 -25.43 3.05
C ASN A 87 -8.95 -24.25 2.63
N TYR A 88 -8.01 -24.45 1.70
CA TYR A 88 -7.12 -23.37 1.24
C TYR A 88 -7.88 -22.11 0.78
N GLY A 89 -9.00 -22.29 0.08
CA GLY A 89 -9.82 -21.16 -0.40
C GLY A 89 -10.40 -20.32 0.72
N ASP A 90 -10.83 -20.94 1.82
CA ASP A 90 -11.41 -20.27 2.98
C ASP A 90 -10.32 -19.64 3.84
N ASN A 91 -9.21 -20.36 4.04
CA ASN A 91 -8.03 -19.85 4.76
C ASN A 91 -7.39 -18.62 4.08
N ASN A 92 -7.62 -18.43 2.77
CA ASN A 92 -7.13 -17.28 2.01
C ASN A 92 -8.26 -16.31 1.63
N ALA A 93 -9.43 -16.38 2.26
CA ALA A 93 -10.55 -15.49 1.95
C ALA A 93 -10.21 -14.01 2.21
N TYR A 94 -9.31 -13.72 3.17
CA TYR A 94 -8.79 -12.37 3.46
C TYR A 94 -8.09 -11.70 2.26
N ARG A 95 -7.57 -12.50 1.31
CA ARG A 95 -6.92 -12.03 0.07
C ARG A 95 -7.92 -11.73 -1.05
N ARG A 96 -9.22 -11.96 -0.84
CA ARG A 96 -10.25 -11.67 -1.84
C ARG A 96 -10.54 -10.17 -1.84
N THR A 97 -10.67 -9.61 -3.03
CA THR A 97 -11.08 -8.23 -3.23
C THR A 97 -12.57 -8.14 -3.48
N LEU A 98 -13.17 -7.01 -3.12
CA LEU A 98 -14.53 -6.69 -3.54
C LEU A 98 -14.56 -6.45 -5.06
N PRO A 99 -15.56 -6.96 -5.78
CA PRO A 99 -15.69 -6.71 -7.21
C PRO A 99 -16.07 -5.25 -7.46
N LEU A 100 -15.39 -4.59 -8.39
CA LEU A 100 -15.80 -3.29 -8.91
C LEU A 100 -17.15 -3.41 -9.64
N LYS A 101 -18.00 -2.41 -9.51
CA LYS A 101 -19.33 -2.36 -10.14
C LYS A 101 -19.66 -0.96 -10.65
N GLY A 102 -20.46 -0.89 -11.71
CA GLY A 102 -20.99 0.37 -12.25
C GLY A 102 -19.87 1.37 -12.59
N LEU A 103 -20.02 2.62 -12.11
CA LEU A 103 -19.06 3.70 -12.36
C LEU A 103 -17.65 3.39 -11.84
N ALA A 104 -17.51 2.58 -10.78
CA ALA A 104 -16.20 2.24 -10.23
C ALA A 104 -15.34 1.42 -11.22
N VAL A 105 -15.96 0.62 -12.09
CA VAL A 105 -15.24 -0.10 -13.16
C VAL A 105 -14.62 0.90 -14.13
N CYS A 106 -15.42 1.85 -14.63
CA CYS A 106 -14.93 2.85 -15.57
C CYS A 106 -13.81 3.71 -14.94
N ARG A 107 -14.00 4.16 -13.68
CA ARG A 107 -12.99 4.95 -12.97
C ARG A 107 -11.68 4.19 -12.82
N GLY A 108 -11.75 2.92 -12.39
CA GLY A 108 -10.58 2.05 -12.33
C GLY A 108 -9.86 1.91 -13.67
N GLU A 109 -10.60 1.63 -14.75
CA GLU A 109 -10.04 1.53 -16.10
C GLU A 109 -9.42 2.84 -16.59
N ALA A 110 -10.00 3.99 -16.24
CA ALA A 110 -9.44 5.31 -16.58
C ALA A 110 -8.06 5.53 -15.94
N HIS A 111 -7.91 5.18 -14.66
CA HIS A 111 -6.65 5.29 -13.95
C HIS A 111 -5.63 4.25 -14.39
N VAL A 112 -6.04 3.00 -14.61
CA VAL A 112 -5.18 1.96 -15.20
C VAL A 112 -4.59 2.44 -16.51
N ARG A 113 -5.43 2.90 -17.46
CA ARG A 113 -4.95 3.40 -18.76
C ARG A 113 -3.98 4.58 -18.61
N ARG A 114 -4.29 5.55 -17.74
CA ARG A 114 -3.42 6.71 -17.49
C ARG A 114 -2.07 6.26 -16.94
N LEU A 115 -2.05 5.40 -15.94
CA LEU A 115 -0.82 4.93 -15.29
C LEU A 115 0.01 4.04 -16.22
N THR A 116 -0.63 3.10 -16.93
CA THR A 116 0.05 2.25 -17.93
C THR A 116 0.71 3.08 -19.03
N GLU A 117 0.10 4.17 -19.48
CA GLU A 117 0.72 5.02 -20.51
C GLU A 117 1.83 5.91 -19.92
N GLN A 118 1.54 6.59 -18.81
CA GLN A 118 2.41 7.64 -18.28
C GLN A 118 3.62 7.10 -17.51
N LEU A 119 3.58 5.85 -17.05
CA LEU A 119 4.72 5.20 -16.39
C LEU A 119 5.63 4.45 -17.38
N ARG A 120 5.31 4.43 -18.67
CA ARG A 120 6.17 3.80 -19.68
C ARG A 120 7.54 4.45 -19.69
N GLY A 121 8.57 3.61 -19.57
CA GLY A 121 9.97 4.05 -19.62
C GLY A 121 10.42 4.82 -18.37
N VAL A 122 9.59 4.92 -17.33
CA VAL A 122 10.06 5.36 -16.01
C VAL A 122 11.10 4.35 -15.53
N PRO A 123 12.27 4.80 -15.04
CA PRO A 123 13.25 3.89 -14.47
C PRO A 123 12.64 3.03 -13.36
N VAL A 124 12.98 1.74 -13.34
CA VAL A 124 12.51 0.79 -12.33
C VAL A 124 13.31 0.98 -11.04
N ASP A 125 13.15 2.17 -10.46
CA ASP A 125 13.70 2.59 -9.18
C ASP A 125 12.56 3.14 -8.32
N ARG A 126 12.60 2.83 -7.02
CA ARG A 126 11.51 3.19 -6.11
C ARG A 126 11.27 4.69 -6.07
N ALA A 127 12.33 5.51 -6.01
CA ALA A 127 12.22 6.95 -5.88
C ALA A 127 11.75 7.58 -7.20
N GLU A 128 12.21 7.06 -8.34
CA GLU A 128 11.76 7.52 -9.66
C GLU A 128 10.27 7.23 -9.89
N VAL A 129 9.79 6.05 -9.50
CA VAL A 129 8.37 5.68 -9.59
C VAL A 129 7.52 6.54 -8.66
N ASP A 130 7.94 6.74 -7.41
CA ASP A 130 7.23 7.59 -6.45
C ASP A 130 7.15 9.06 -6.94
N ALA A 131 8.25 9.58 -7.49
CA ALA A 131 8.29 10.91 -8.08
C ALA A 131 7.39 11.01 -9.32
N ALA A 132 7.35 9.98 -10.17
CA ALA A 132 6.47 9.93 -11.34
C ALA A 132 4.98 9.92 -10.93
N LEU A 133 4.61 9.09 -9.96
CA LEU A 133 3.25 9.04 -9.40
C LEU A 133 2.84 10.39 -8.80
N SER A 134 3.75 11.03 -8.07
CA SER A 134 3.53 12.36 -7.50
C SER A 134 3.29 13.42 -8.57
N ARG A 135 4.11 13.46 -9.64
CA ARG A 135 3.93 14.37 -10.78
C ARG A 135 2.61 14.16 -11.53
N LEU A 136 2.08 12.94 -11.49
CA LEU A 136 0.79 12.59 -12.09
C LEU A 136 -0.42 12.91 -11.19
N GLY A 137 -0.20 13.47 -10.00
CA GLY A 137 -1.25 13.85 -9.05
C GLY A 137 -1.69 12.74 -8.08
N TYR A 138 -0.98 11.59 -8.06
CA TYR A 138 -1.33 10.45 -7.20
C TYR A 138 -0.64 10.47 -5.83
N GLY A 139 0.27 11.42 -5.55
CA GLY A 139 1.12 11.39 -4.35
C GLY A 139 0.35 11.14 -3.04
N ASP A 140 -0.73 11.88 -2.79
CA ASP A 140 -1.56 11.72 -1.58
C ASP A 140 -2.43 10.46 -1.57
N GLN A 141 -2.58 9.82 -2.73
CA GLN A 141 -3.39 8.64 -2.97
C GLN A 141 -2.57 7.34 -2.95
N VAL A 142 -1.24 7.45 -2.95
CA VAL A 142 -0.34 6.30 -2.83
C VAL A 142 -0.45 5.71 -1.43
N GLU A 143 -0.88 4.46 -1.34
CA GLU A 143 -0.90 3.70 -0.08
C GLU A 143 0.41 2.96 0.16
N ARG A 144 1.10 2.55 -0.91
CA ARG A 144 2.38 1.84 -0.84
C ARG A 144 3.15 1.99 -2.14
N VAL A 145 4.46 2.23 -2.04
CA VAL A 145 5.44 2.04 -3.13
C VAL A 145 6.65 1.35 -2.54
N GLY A 146 7.12 0.27 -3.15
CA GLY A 146 8.27 -0.49 -2.67
C GLY A 146 8.86 -1.40 -3.73
N SER A 147 10.07 -1.89 -3.48
CA SER A 147 10.72 -2.87 -4.35
C SER A 147 10.01 -4.23 -4.25
N ASP A 148 9.91 -4.93 -5.38
CA ASP A 148 9.35 -6.28 -5.50
C ASP A 148 10.26 -7.10 -6.43
N GLY A 149 11.19 -7.85 -5.83
CA GLY A 149 12.32 -8.43 -6.58
C GLY A 149 13.17 -7.35 -7.24
N ASP A 150 13.42 -7.49 -8.55
CA ASP A 150 14.10 -6.49 -9.37
C ASP A 150 13.15 -5.39 -9.90
N GLY A 151 11.88 -5.43 -9.48
CA GLY A 151 10.83 -4.50 -9.89
C GLY A 151 10.42 -3.50 -8.80
N VAL A 152 9.46 -2.64 -9.14
CA VAL A 152 8.80 -1.74 -8.19
C VAL A 152 7.30 -2.01 -8.22
N ARG A 153 6.71 -2.25 -7.04
CA ARG A 153 5.27 -2.38 -6.85
C ARG A 153 4.71 -1.12 -6.19
N PHE A 154 3.56 -0.67 -6.67
CA PHE A 154 2.79 0.42 -6.06
C PHE A 154 1.32 0.06 -5.88
N VAL A 155 0.68 0.72 -4.91
CA VAL A 155 -0.74 0.61 -4.59
C VAL A 155 -1.29 2.01 -4.37
N ILE A 156 -2.40 2.32 -5.05
CA ILE A 156 -3.09 3.61 -4.99
C ILE A 156 -4.55 3.36 -4.57
N GLY A 157 -5.05 4.16 -3.62
CA GLY A 157 -6.45 4.14 -3.19
C GLY A 157 -7.23 5.34 -3.72
N LEU A 158 -8.35 5.11 -4.40
CA LEU A 158 -9.17 6.10 -5.12
C LEU A 158 -10.66 5.88 -4.82
N ASP A 159 -11.13 6.35 -3.66
CA ASP A 159 -12.55 6.34 -3.24
C ASP A 159 -13.32 5.05 -3.62
N GLY A 160 -12.90 3.92 -3.04
CA GLY A 160 -13.50 2.60 -3.28
C GLY A 160 -12.96 1.84 -4.50
N VAL A 161 -12.05 2.44 -5.27
CA VAL A 161 -11.24 1.79 -6.29
C VAL A 161 -9.81 1.69 -5.81
N CYS A 162 -9.17 0.55 -6.04
CA CYS A 162 -7.77 0.32 -5.77
C CYS A 162 -7.05 0.07 -7.09
N VAL A 163 -5.89 0.68 -7.30
CA VAL A 163 -5.04 0.41 -8.45
C VAL A 163 -3.71 -0.11 -7.95
N THR A 164 -3.36 -1.33 -8.38
CA THR A 164 -2.09 -1.97 -8.07
C THR A 164 -1.28 -2.07 -9.35
N GLY A 165 0.00 -1.70 -9.29
CA GLY A 165 0.90 -1.88 -10.42
C GLY A 165 2.26 -2.44 -10.02
N THR A 166 2.89 -3.12 -10.96
CA THR A 166 4.26 -3.63 -10.87
C THR A 166 5.01 -3.21 -12.12
N LEU A 167 6.14 -2.53 -11.97
CA LEU A 167 7.05 -2.19 -13.05
C LEU A 167 8.27 -3.10 -13.00
N GLY A 168 8.63 -3.67 -14.14
CA GLY A 168 9.71 -4.66 -14.26
C GLY A 168 10.82 -4.20 -15.20
N PRO A 169 12.07 -4.66 -15.02
CA PRO A 169 13.21 -4.22 -15.83
C PRO A 169 13.08 -4.57 -17.33
N SER A 170 12.26 -5.58 -17.66
CA SER A 170 11.98 -6.02 -19.03
C SER A 170 10.73 -5.36 -19.65
N HIS A 171 10.17 -4.33 -19.02
CA HIS A 171 8.89 -3.72 -19.40
C HIS A 171 7.69 -4.68 -19.31
N ASP A 172 7.79 -5.72 -18.49
CA ASP A 172 6.68 -6.62 -18.13
C ASP A 172 5.74 -5.94 -17.09
N ASP A 173 5.33 -4.72 -17.41
CA ASP A 173 4.59 -3.85 -16.50
C ASP A 173 3.13 -4.31 -16.40
N THR A 174 2.63 -4.42 -15.18
CA THR A 174 1.22 -4.74 -14.91
C THR A 174 0.60 -3.60 -14.13
N VAL A 175 -0.61 -3.18 -14.51
CA VAL A 175 -1.42 -2.22 -13.74
C VAL A 175 -2.87 -2.69 -13.82
N GLU A 176 -3.49 -2.90 -12.66
CA GLU A 176 -4.84 -3.45 -12.56
C GLU A 176 -5.66 -2.69 -11.53
N ALA A 177 -6.96 -2.55 -11.81
CA ALA A 177 -7.92 -1.99 -10.86
C ALA A 177 -8.75 -3.11 -10.21
N HIS A 178 -8.97 -2.99 -8.92
CA HIS A 178 -9.81 -3.87 -8.12
C HIS A 178 -10.53 -3.09 -7.02
N GLY A 179 -11.53 -3.70 -6.36
CA GLY A 179 -12.06 -3.12 -5.12
C GLY A 179 -11.13 -3.40 -3.93
N PRO A 180 -11.40 -2.81 -2.77
CA PRO A 180 -10.61 -3.07 -1.57
C PRO A 180 -10.70 -4.54 -1.14
N TYR A 181 -9.68 -5.01 -0.41
CA TYR A 181 -9.69 -6.34 0.20
C TYR A 181 -10.79 -6.45 1.26
N MET A 182 -11.44 -7.62 1.37
CA MET A 182 -12.63 -7.78 2.23
C MET A 182 -12.38 -7.46 3.71
N GLU A 183 -11.14 -7.66 4.18
CA GLU A 183 -10.73 -7.43 5.57
C GLU A 183 -9.77 -6.22 5.70
N GLY A 184 -9.66 -5.37 4.67
CA GLY A 184 -8.66 -4.29 4.65
C GLY A 184 -8.96 -3.14 3.69
N GLY A 185 -7.89 -2.48 3.26
CA GLY A 185 -7.93 -1.36 2.29
C GLY A 185 -7.49 -1.82 0.89
N CYS A 186 -6.74 -0.97 0.18
CA CYS A 186 -6.19 -1.33 -1.12
C CYS A 186 -4.91 -2.15 -1.03
N VAL A 187 -4.23 -2.10 0.11
CA VAL A 187 -3.06 -2.94 0.39
C VAL A 187 -3.47 -4.36 0.76
N GLU A 188 -2.89 -5.35 0.07
CA GLU A 188 -3.09 -6.77 0.36
C GLU A 188 -2.69 -7.12 1.81
N PRO A 189 -3.59 -7.71 2.61
CA PRO A 189 -3.25 -8.15 3.95
C PRO A 189 -2.26 -9.33 3.89
N ALA A 190 -1.32 -9.37 4.83
CA ALA A 190 -0.33 -10.45 4.90
C ALA A 190 -0.93 -11.78 5.39
N TYR A 191 -1.94 -11.71 6.26
CA TYR A 191 -2.58 -12.85 6.91
C TYR A 191 -4.06 -12.54 7.17
N GLY A 192 -4.88 -13.60 7.23
CA GLY A 192 -6.27 -13.55 7.70
C GLY A 192 -6.36 -13.80 9.20
N HIS A 193 -7.54 -13.56 9.75
CA HIS A 193 -7.86 -13.75 11.17
C HIS A 193 -8.32 -15.18 11.52
#